data_AF-A0A9P1DZ27-F1
#
_entry.id   AF-A0A9P1DZ27-F1
#
_cell.length_a   1.000
_cell.length_b   1.000
_cell.length_c   1.000
_cell.angle_alpha   90.00
_cell.angle_beta   90.00
_cell.angle_gamma   90.00
#
_symmetry.space_group_name_H-M   'P 1'
#
loop_
_entity.id
_entity.type
_entity.pdbx_description
1 polymer ?
#
loop_
_entity_poly.entity_id
_entity_poly.type
_entity_poly.pdbx_seq_one_letter_code
_entity_poly.pdbx_strand_id
1 'polypeptide(L)'
;MSSLNPTNGDFFSMIDANPDLYGLIWIATTLVFVISSFGNCATYVMHKRSETSTSWTFDVSYVNVAACSIYGYLLIVPLGFYFLLQYLGSNASLVRFWCLWGYSLFIFIPTSFLLMIPVEFLKWVIMLVAGGVSAAFVALNIKNRHIQQPNELSIVLLAAFVLQMGLAIFIKMWFFP
;
A
#
# COMPACT_ATOMS: atom_id res chain seq x y z
N MET A 1 2.11 8.82 20.55
CA MET A 1 2.28 9.07 19.10
C MET A 1 3.46 8.28 18.54
N SER A 2 3.50 6.95 18.74
CA SER A 2 4.65 6.12 18.34
C SER A 2 4.40 5.26 17.10
N SER A 3 3.17 5.22 16.57
CA SER A 3 2.80 4.35 15.44
C SER A 3 3.40 4.78 14.10
N LEU A 4 3.88 6.02 13.98
CA LEU A 4 4.44 6.59 12.74
C LEU A 4 5.97 6.61 12.70
N ASN A 5 6.67 6.14 13.74
CA ASN A 5 8.13 6.12 13.75
C ASN A 5 8.66 4.75 13.26
N PRO A 6 9.23 4.65 12.04
CA PRO A 6 9.67 3.37 11.47
C PRO A 6 10.93 2.79 12.13
N THR A 7 11.64 3.54 12.98
CA THR A 7 12.95 3.15 13.51
C THR A 7 12.93 2.48 14.89
N ASN A 8 11.86 2.64 15.67
CA ASN A 8 11.83 2.15 17.05
C ASN A 8 11.48 0.66 17.21
N GLY A 9 11.13 -0.06 16.14
CA GLY A 9 10.80 -1.49 16.20
C GLY A 9 9.59 -1.85 17.09
N ASP A 10 8.84 -0.84 17.53
CA ASP A 10 7.83 -0.91 18.60
C ASP A 10 6.40 -1.10 18.06
N PHE A 11 6.24 -1.29 16.75
CA PHE A 11 4.91 -1.50 16.16
C PHE A 11 4.35 -2.87 16.54
N PHE A 12 5.20 -3.90 16.56
CA PHE A 12 4.78 -5.24 16.91
C PHE A 12 4.48 -5.43 18.40
N SER A 13 5.15 -4.70 19.30
CA SER A 13 4.84 -4.65 20.74
C SER A 13 3.52 -3.92 21.01
N MET A 14 3.20 -2.87 20.24
CA MET A 14 1.89 -2.19 20.32
C MET A 14 0.74 -3.08 19.83
N ILE A 15 0.95 -3.84 18.75
CA ILE A 15 -0.04 -4.81 18.24
C ILE A 15 -0.15 -6.05 19.15
N ASP A 16 0.95 -6.48 19.79
CA ASP A 16 0.93 -7.60 20.74
C ASP A 16 0.01 -7.32 21.93
N ALA A 17 -0.14 -6.06 22.34
CA ALA A 17 -1.04 -5.67 23.42
C ALA A 17 -2.52 -5.67 22.98
N ASN A 18 -2.83 -5.19 21.77
CA ASN A 18 -4.18 -5.16 21.20
C ASN A 18 -4.14 -5.21 19.66
N PRO A 19 -4.37 -6.38 19.03
CA PRO A 19 -4.40 -6.48 17.57
C PRO A 19 -5.62 -5.78 16.97
N ASP A 20 -5.41 -4.90 16.00
CA ASP A 20 -6.38 -3.92 15.53
C ASP A 20 -6.72 -4.06 14.03
N LEU A 21 -7.61 -5.02 13.74
CA LEU A 21 -8.16 -5.20 12.39
C LEU A 21 -9.02 -4.02 11.90
N TYR A 22 -9.39 -3.10 12.79
CA TYR A 22 -10.09 -1.86 12.41
C TYR A 22 -9.27 -1.04 11.42
N GLY A 23 -7.94 -0.94 11.64
CA GLY A 23 -7.05 -0.21 10.74
C GLY A 23 -7.07 -0.78 9.32
N LEU A 24 -7.03 -2.12 9.19
CA LEU A 24 -7.12 -2.81 7.90
C LEU A 24 -8.37 -2.40 7.12
N ILE A 25 -9.55 -2.50 7.75
CA ILE A 25 -10.83 -2.25 7.07
C ILE A 25 -10.96 -0.77 6.68
N TRP A 26 -10.64 0.15 7.60
CA TRP A 26 -10.85 1.57 7.36
C TRP A 26 -9.81 2.19 6.45
N ILE A 27 -8.54 1.80 6.56
CA ILE A 27 -7.49 2.27 5.64
C ILE A 27 -7.79 1.76 4.23
N ALA A 28 -8.18 0.49 4.07
CA ALA A 28 -8.55 -0.07 2.78
C ALA A 28 -9.74 0.67 2.16
N THR A 29 -10.84 0.83 2.92
CA THR A 29 -12.05 1.50 2.43
C THR A 29 -11.75 2.94 2.02
N THR A 30 -11.01 3.66 2.87
CA THR A 30 -10.62 5.05 2.59
C THR A 30 -9.74 5.13 1.36
N LEU A 31 -8.76 4.24 1.22
CA LEU A 31 -7.87 4.22 0.06
C LEU A 31 -8.65 3.94 -1.23
N VAL A 32 -9.56 2.96 -1.22
CA VAL A 32 -10.43 2.65 -2.38
C VAL A 32 -11.23 3.88 -2.81
N PHE A 33 -11.85 4.57 -1.85
CA PHE A 33 -12.60 5.79 -2.13
C PHE A 33 -11.71 6.91 -2.67
N VAL A 34 -10.53 7.10 -2.08
CA VAL A 34 -9.62 8.19 -2.41
C VAL A 34 -8.96 7.98 -3.78
N ILE A 35 -8.46 6.79 -4.12
CA ILE A 35 -7.85 6.53 -5.44
C ILE A 35 -8.87 6.61 -6.57
N SER A 36 -10.11 6.14 -6.33
CA SER A 36 -11.17 6.21 -7.34
C SER A 36 -11.66 7.65 -7.55
N SER A 37 -11.84 8.42 -6.46
CA SER A 37 -12.28 9.82 -6.53
C SER A 37 -11.18 10.72 -7.10
N PHE A 38 -9.97 10.69 -6.54
CA PHE A 38 -8.88 11.55 -6.98
C PHE A 38 -8.29 11.12 -8.32
N GLY A 39 -8.37 9.84 -8.69
CA GLY A 39 -8.03 9.40 -10.04
C GLY A 39 -8.95 10.04 -11.09
N ASN A 40 -10.26 10.03 -10.86
CA ASN A 40 -11.22 10.75 -11.72
C ASN A 40 -10.94 12.26 -11.75
N CYS A 41 -10.67 12.89 -10.60
CA CYS A 41 -10.30 14.30 -10.54
C CYS A 41 -9.01 14.61 -11.32
N ALA A 42 -7.98 13.77 -11.22
CA ALA A 42 -6.73 13.93 -11.95
C ALA A 42 -6.96 13.88 -13.46
N THR A 43 -7.75 12.91 -13.94
CA THR A 43 -8.13 12.81 -15.37
C THR A 43 -8.91 14.05 -15.83
N TYR A 44 -9.84 14.56 -15.02
CA TYR A 44 -10.56 15.80 -15.34
C TYR A 44 -9.63 17.02 -15.46
N VAL A 45 -8.69 17.18 -14.53
CA VAL A 45 -7.70 18.28 -14.57
C VAL A 45 -6.82 18.17 -15.81
N MET A 46 -6.42 16.96 -16.18
CA MET A 46 -5.62 16.72 -17.40
C MET A 46 -6.41 17.03 -18.66
N HIS A 47 -7.67 16.60 -18.73
CA HIS A 47 -8.57 16.90 -19.85
C HIS A 47 -8.75 18.40 -20.05
N LYS A 48 -8.99 19.15 -18.97
CA LYS A 48 -9.17 20.61 -19.02
C LYS A 48 -7.93 21.35 -19.52
N ARG A 49 -6.73 20.83 -19.24
CA ARG A 49 -5.46 21.42 -19.69
C ARG A 49 -5.16 21.11 -21.16
N SER A 50 -5.67 20.01 -21.69
CA SER A 50 -5.35 19.53 -23.04
C SER A 50 -6.21 20.14 -24.16
N GLU A 51 -6.98 21.21 -23.87
CA GLU A 51 -7.84 21.95 -24.82
C GLU A 51 -8.69 21.05 -25.74
N THR A 52 -9.10 19.89 -25.25
CA THR A 52 -9.83 18.91 -26.07
C THR A 52 -11.31 19.27 -26.10
N SER A 53 -11.87 19.39 -27.31
CA SER A 53 -13.28 19.76 -27.55
C SER A 53 -14.29 18.67 -27.20
N THR A 54 -13.85 17.54 -26.64
CA THR A 54 -14.70 16.43 -26.22
C THR A 54 -15.16 16.61 -24.77
N SER A 55 -16.36 16.14 -24.45
CA SER A 55 -16.88 16.15 -23.07
C SER A 55 -16.17 15.08 -22.23
N TRP A 56 -15.59 15.48 -21.09
CA TRP A 56 -15.06 14.53 -20.11
C TRP A 56 -16.18 13.73 -19.45
N THR A 57 -15.97 12.42 -19.26
CA THR A 57 -16.91 11.52 -18.59
C THR A 57 -16.27 10.90 -17.34
N PHE A 58 -17.06 10.79 -16.28
CA PHE A 58 -16.65 10.13 -15.04
C PHE A 58 -16.65 8.61 -15.23
N ASP A 59 -15.57 7.94 -14.81
CA ASP A 59 -15.44 6.49 -14.88
C ASP A 59 -15.77 5.85 -13.52
N VAL A 60 -16.96 5.25 -13.46
CA VAL A 60 -17.46 4.53 -12.27
C VAL A 60 -16.69 3.21 -12.04
N SER A 61 -16.09 2.64 -13.09
CA SER A 61 -15.32 1.39 -13.02
C SER A 61 -14.12 1.51 -12.08
N TYR A 62 -13.61 2.73 -11.86
CA TYR A 62 -12.49 2.98 -10.94
C TYR A 62 -12.79 2.46 -9.54
N VAL A 63 -14.02 2.60 -9.04
CA VAL A 63 -14.38 2.09 -7.71
C VAL A 63 -14.28 0.57 -7.65
N ASN A 64 -14.74 -0.12 -8.70
CA ASN A 64 -14.71 -1.58 -8.76
C ASN A 64 -13.27 -2.12 -8.84
N VAL A 65 -12.44 -1.53 -9.71
CA VAL A 65 -11.03 -1.94 -9.83
C VAL A 65 -10.26 -1.63 -8.54
N ALA A 66 -10.51 -0.47 -7.93
CA ALA A 66 -9.91 -0.09 -6.65
C ALA A 66 -10.28 -1.09 -5.55
N ALA A 67 -11.57 -1.39 -5.38
CA ALA A 67 -12.03 -2.34 -4.37
C ALA A 67 -11.39 -3.72 -4.56
N CYS A 68 -11.48 -4.28 -5.76
CA CYS A 68 -10.93 -5.60 -6.06
C CYS A 68 -9.41 -5.66 -5.84
N SER A 69 -8.66 -4.67 -6.31
CA SER A 69 -7.20 -4.66 -6.19
C SER A 69 -6.72 -4.47 -4.75
N ILE A 70 -7.28 -3.50 -4.02
CA ILE A 70 -6.84 -3.19 -2.65
C ILE A 70 -7.25 -4.29 -1.67
N TYR A 71 -8.50 -4.73 -1.69
CA TYR A 71 -8.94 -5.82 -0.81
C TYR A 71 -8.28 -7.16 -1.19
N GLY A 72 -8.15 -7.44 -2.48
CA GLY A 72 -7.44 -8.64 -2.95
C GLY A 72 -5.99 -8.67 -2.46
N TYR A 73 -5.27 -7.54 -2.61
CA TYR A 73 -3.90 -7.41 -2.12
C TYR A 73 -3.80 -7.63 -0.61
N LEU A 74 -4.67 -6.98 0.18
CA LEU A 74 -4.67 -7.07 1.64
C LEU A 74 -5.00 -8.46 2.18
N LEU A 75 -5.80 -9.25 1.46
CA LEU A 75 -6.13 -10.60 1.88
C LEU A 75 -5.07 -11.61 1.46
N ILE A 76 -4.64 -11.55 0.19
CA ILE A 76 -3.78 -12.56 -0.42
C ILE A 76 -2.32 -12.40 0.02
N VAL A 77 -1.78 -11.19 0.05
CA VAL A 77 -0.35 -10.99 0.32
C VAL A 77 0.02 -11.39 1.75
N PRO A 78 -0.64 -10.88 2.81
CA PRO A 78 -0.34 -11.28 4.19
C PRO A 78 -0.49 -12.78 4.43
N LEU A 79 -1.47 -13.41 3.77
CA LEU A 79 -1.71 -14.85 3.83
C LEU A 79 -0.57 -15.64 3.17
N GLY A 80 -0.05 -15.18 2.03
CA GLY A 80 1.13 -15.76 1.41
C GLY A 80 2.37 -15.68 2.30
N PHE A 81 2.61 -14.53 2.94
CA PHE A 81 3.73 -14.38 3.89
C PHE A 81 3.55 -15.23 5.15
N TYR A 82 2.32 -15.37 5.64
CA TYR A 82 2.03 -16.26 6.76
C TYR A 82 2.41 -17.70 6.45
N PHE A 83 1.98 -18.25 5.31
CA PHE A 83 2.35 -19.61 4.91
C PHE A 83 3.84 -19.77 4.65
N LEU A 84 4.49 -18.77 4.02
CA LEU A 84 5.93 -18.77 3.80
C LEU A 84 6.70 -18.84 5.12
N LEU A 85 6.34 -18.02 6.10
CA LEU A 85 7.03 -17.98 7.39
C LEU A 85 6.72 -19.20 8.26
N GLN A 86 5.51 -19.75 8.17
CA GLN A 86 5.17 -21.02 8.80
C GLN A 86 6.02 -22.17 8.24
N TYR A 87 6.26 -22.17 6.91
CA TYR A 87 7.13 -23.14 6.26
C TYR A 87 8.60 -23.02 6.71
N LEU A 88 9.06 -21.79 6.97
CA LEU A 88 10.39 -21.52 7.53
C LEU A 88 10.48 -21.78 9.05
N GLY A 89 9.43 -22.30 9.68
CA GLY A 89 9.42 -22.67 11.10
C GLY A 89 9.27 -21.48 12.07
N SER A 90 8.83 -20.32 11.59
CA SER A 90 8.59 -19.13 12.41
C SER A 90 7.17 -19.15 13.01
N ASN A 91 7.02 -18.79 14.29
CA ASN A 91 5.71 -18.64 14.95
C ASN A 91 5.06 -17.29 14.58
N ALA A 92 4.60 -17.18 13.34
CA ALA A 92 4.00 -15.96 12.81
C ALA A 92 2.49 -15.94 13.05
N SER A 93 1.90 -14.76 13.29
CA SER A 93 0.45 -14.61 13.45
C SER A 93 -0.15 -13.90 12.25
N LEU A 94 -1.12 -14.56 11.59
CA LEU A 94 -1.81 -14.04 10.42
C LEU A 94 -2.46 -12.67 10.68
N VAL A 95 -3.11 -12.52 11.84
CA VAL A 95 -3.77 -11.26 12.24
C VAL A 95 -2.77 -10.11 12.28
N ARG A 96 -1.55 -10.37 12.76
CA ARG A 96 -0.48 -9.35 12.84
C ARG A 96 -0.02 -8.92 11.44
N PHE A 97 0.04 -9.85 10.49
CA PHE A 97 0.37 -9.50 9.11
C PHE A 97 -0.74 -8.71 8.44
N TRP A 98 -2.01 -9.06 8.66
CA TRP A 98 -3.11 -8.23 8.17
C TRP A 98 -3.05 -6.81 8.73
N CYS A 99 -2.77 -6.64 10.03
CA CYS A 99 -2.57 -5.32 10.60
C CYS A 99 -1.38 -4.61 9.92
N LEU A 100 -0.20 -5.24 9.88
CA LEU A 100 1.01 -4.66 9.29
C LEU A 100 0.80 -4.18 7.85
N TRP A 101 0.23 -5.03 6.99
CA TRP A 101 -0.03 -4.67 5.60
C TRP A 101 -1.14 -3.63 5.48
N GLY A 102 -2.21 -3.71 6.26
CA GLY A 102 -3.24 -2.68 6.33
C GLY A 102 -2.65 -1.29 6.62
N TYR A 103 -1.78 -1.21 7.62
CA TYR A 103 -1.10 0.03 7.99
C TYR A 103 -0.10 0.54 6.95
N SER A 104 0.59 -0.36 6.24
CA SER A 104 1.49 0.03 5.16
C SER A 104 0.80 0.82 4.05
N LEU A 105 -0.49 0.51 3.79
CA LEU A 105 -1.25 1.17 2.74
C LEU A 105 -1.67 2.60 3.07
N PHE A 106 -1.57 3.01 4.34
CA PHE A 106 -1.95 4.36 4.78
C PHE A 106 -1.20 5.45 4.00
N ILE A 107 0.08 5.21 3.65
CA ILE A 107 0.93 6.16 2.93
C ILE A 107 0.31 6.54 1.57
N PHE A 108 -0.41 5.62 0.92
CA PHE A 108 -1.03 5.88 -0.38
C PHE A 108 -2.23 6.85 -0.30
N ILE A 109 -2.84 7.03 0.87
CA ILE A 109 -3.98 7.95 1.06
C ILE A 109 -3.54 9.42 0.83
N PRO A 110 -2.59 10.00 1.60
CA PRO A 110 -2.11 11.36 1.35
C PRO A 110 -1.39 11.47 0.00
N THR A 111 -0.69 10.42 -0.44
CA THR A 111 -0.06 10.39 -1.77
C THR A 111 -1.07 10.60 -2.89
N SER A 112 -2.25 9.99 -2.82
CA SER A 112 -3.29 10.13 -3.85
C SER A 112 -3.74 11.57 -4.07
N PHE A 113 -3.71 12.40 -3.03
CA PHE A 113 -4.00 13.83 -3.15
C PHE A 113 -2.90 14.56 -3.94
N LEU A 114 -1.63 14.24 -3.66
CA LEU A 114 -0.48 14.83 -4.36
C LEU A 114 -0.42 14.44 -5.84
N LEU A 115 -0.93 13.25 -6.19
CA LEU A 115 -0.96 12.75 -7.57
C LEU A 115 -1.97 13.47 -8.47
N MET A 116 -2.82 14.34 -7.92
CA MET A 116 -3.72 15.18 -8.71
C MET A 116 -2.96 16.25 -9.54
N ILE A 117 -1.69 16.51 -9.21
CA ILE A 117 -0.87 17.49 -9.94
C ILE A 117 -0.69 17.01 -11.39
N PRO A 118 -0.97 17.86 -12.40
CA PRO A 118 -0.91 17.52 -13.83
C PRO A 118 0.53 17.44 -14.39
N VAL A 119 1.47 16.84 -13.64
CA VAL A 119 2.89 16.74 -14.01
C VAL A 119 3.33 15.28 -13.90
N GLU A 120 3.51 14.64 -15.04
CA GLU A 120 3.74 13.19 -15.14
C GLU A 120 5.01 12.73 -14.43
N PHE A 121 6.12 13.46 -14.61
CA PHE A 121 7.37 13.16 -13.92
C PHE A 121 7.21 13.18 -12.39
N LEU A 122 6.46 14.17 -11.87
CA LEU A 122 6.24 14.31 -10.43
C LEU A 122 5.36 13.18 -9.90
N LYS A 123 4.34 12.75 -10.64
CA LYS A 123 3.50 11.59 -10.26
C LYS A 123 4.34 10.33 -10.07
N TRP A 124 5.25 10.05 -11.01
CA TRP A 124 6.17 8.90 -10.91
C TRP A 124 7.06 9.00 -9.68
N VAL A 125 7.74 10.13 -9.48
CA VAL A 125 8.63 10.31 -8.33
C VAL A 125 7.88 10.12 -7.01
N ILE A 126 6.72 10.77 -6.85
CA ILE A 126 5.91 10.67 -5.64
C ILE A 126 5.46 9.23 -5.41
N MET A 127 4.99 8.52 -6.45
CA MET A 127 4.50 7.15 -6.29
C MET A 127 5.64 6.18 -5.95
N LEU A 128 6.80 6.29 -6.60
CA LEU A 128 7.94 5.42 -6.32
C LEU A 128 8.47 5.64 -4.90
N VAL A 129 8.51 6.90 -4.43
CA VAL A 129 8.85 7.22 -3.04
C VAL A 129 7.83 6.64 -2.08
N ALA A 130 6.53 6.82 -2.33
CA ALA A 130 5.47 6.26 -1.48
C ALA A 130 5.53 4.72 -1.39
N GLY A 131 5.73 4.05 -2.53
CA GLY A 131 5.95 2.60 -2.58
C GLY A 131 7.20 2.16 -1.81
N GLY A 132 8.29 2.91 -1.94
CA GLY A 132 9.53 2.65 -1.20
C GLY A 132 9.37 2.83 0.31
N VAL A 133 8.65 3.85 0.77
CA VAL A 133 8.38 4.06 2.20
C VAL A 133 7.45 2.96 2.74
N SER A 134 6.41 2.58 1.99
CA SER A 134 5.53 1.45 2.35
C SER A 134 6.31 0.13 2.44
N ALA A 135 7.18 -0.14 1.46
CA ALA A 135 8.07 -1.29 1.46
C ALA A 135 9.02 -1.30 2.65
N ALA A 136 9.65 -0.16 2.95
CA ALA A 136 10.55 0.00 4.09
C ALA A 136 9.81 -0.24 5.41
N PHE A 137 8.58 0.26 5.55
CA PHE A 137 7.75 0.03 6.73
C PHE A 137 7.50 -1.47 6.95
N VAL A 138 7.08 -2.21 5.93
CA VAL A 138 6.88 -3.67 6.05
C VAL A 138 8.20 -4.38 6.34
N ALA A 139 9.26 -4.03 5.61
CA ALA A 139 10.57 -4.67 5.72
C ALA A 139 11.18 -4.53 7.13
N LEU A 140 11.18 -3.32 7.68
CA LEU A 140 11.74 -3.03 9.01
C LEU A 140 10.99 -3.78 10.10
N ASN A 141 9.67 -3.88 9.98
CA ASN A 141 8.85 -4.61 10.94
C ASN A 141 9.12 -6.12 10.89
N ILE A 142 9.13 -6.73 9.70
CA ILE A 142 9.39 -8.18 9.56
C ILE A 142 10.81 -8.54 10.05
N LYS A 143 11.81 -7.74 9.65
CA LYS A 143 13.23 -7.93 10.00
C LYS A 143 13.44 -8.03 11.51
N ASN A 144 12.78 -7.17 12.29
CA ASN A 144 13.05 -7.06 13.72
C ASN A 144 12.49 -8.21 14.57
N ARG A 145 11.70 -9.14 14.01
CA ARG A 145 10.98 -10.14 14.84
C ARG A 145 11.03 -11.60 14.39
N HIS A 146 11.04 -11.89 13.08
CA HIS A 146 10.68 -13.25 12.64
C HIS A 146 11.81 -14.07 12.01
N ILE A 147 12.92 -13.45 11.59
CA ILE A 147 13.95 -14.16 10.79
C ILE A 147 15.34 -13.90 11.35
N GLN A 148 15.99 -14.95 11.85
CA GLN A 148 17.37 -14.92 12.34
C GLN A 148 18.38 -15.31 11.26
N GLN A 149 17.94 -16.01 10.20
CA GLN A 149 18.82 -16.42 9.10
C GLN A 149 18.92 -15.34 8.01
N PRO A 150 20.15 -14.91 7.63
CA PRO A 150 20.34 -13.76 6.73
C PRO A 150 19.86 -14.01 5.28
N ASN A 151 19.91 -15.26 4.80
CA ASN A 151 19.53 -15.59 3.43
C ASN A 151 18.01 -15.60 3.23
N GLU A 152 17.28 -16.23 4.14
CA GLU A 152 15.81 -16.25 4.16
C GLU A 152 15.24 -14.84 4.35
N LEU A 153 15.89 -14.04 5.21
CA LEU A 153 15.52 -12.66 5.45
C LEU A 153 15.59 -11.83 4.16
N SER A 154 16.68 -11.98 3.40
CA SER A 154 16.86 -11.24 2.14
C SER A 154 15.75 -11.56 1.12
N ILE A 155 15.33 -12.82 1.02
CA ILE A 155 14.25 -13.25 0.11
C ILE A 155 12.90 -12.63 0.54
N VAL A 156 12.56 -12.71 1.83
CA VAL A 156 11.31 -12.17 2.36
C VAL A 156 11.24 -10.65 2.21
N LEU A 157 12.35 -9.96 2.47
CA LEU A 157 12.43 -8.50 2.30
C LEU A 157 12.32 -8.09 0.83
N LEU A 158 12.99 -8.81 -0.08
CA LEU A 158 12.89 -8.55 -1.51
C LEU A 158 11.46 -8.77 -2.01
N ALA A 159 10.82 -9.86 -1.60
CA ALA A 159 9.42 -10.14 -1.95
C ALA A 159 8.48 -9.03 -1.46
N ALA A 160 8.65 -8.56 -0.22
CA ALA A 160 7.84 -7.48 0.34
C ALA A 160 8.03 -6.18 -0.43
N PHE A 161 9.29 -5.86 -0.78
CA PHE A 161 9.61 -4.69 -1.60
C PHE A 161 8.96 -4.77 -2.99
N VAL A 162 9.13 -5.89 -3.69
CA VAL A 162 8.56 -6.08 -5.03
C VAL A 162 7.04 -5.97 -5.02
N LEU A 163 6.37 -6.55 -4.03
CA LEU A 163 4.90 -6.50 -3.94
C LEU A 163 4.39 -5.09 -3.62
N GLN A 164 5.07 -4.34 -2.77
CA GLN A 164 4.70 -2.95 -2.45
C GLN A 164 4.96 -2.00 -3.63
N MET A 165 6.10 -2.17 -4.32
CA MET A 165 6.39 -1.43 -5.54
C MET A 165 5.43 -1.79 -6.67
N GLY A 166 5.09 -3.07 -6.82
CA GLY A 166 4.11 -3.55 -7.80
C GLY A 166 2.74 -2.91 -7.58
N LEU A 167 2.28 -2.84 -6.32
CA LEU A 167 1.03 -2.14 -5.98
C LEU A 167 1.12 -0.64 -6.29
N ALA A 168 2.21 0.02 -5.93
CA ALA A 168 2.41 1.45 -6.19
C ALA A 168 2.36 1.76 -7.70
N ILE A 169 3.09 0.96 -8.50
CA ILE A 169 3.08 1.09 -9.97
C ILE A 169 1.67 0.84 -10.52
N PHE A 170 0.97 -0.20 -10.04
CA PHE A 170 -0.40 -0.47 -10.45
C PHE A 170 -1.33 0.71 -10.17
N ILE A 171 -1.30 1.27 -8.95
CA ILE A 171 -2.16 2.40 -8.58
C ILE A 171 -1.89 3.60 -9.50
N LYS A 172 -0.62 3.92 -9.78
CA LYS A 172 -0.27 5.05 -10.65
C LYS A 172 -0.76 4.79 -12.08
N MET A 173 -0.49 3.62 -12.63
CA MET A 173 -0.81 3.32 -14.03
C MET A 173 -2.31 3.25 -14.29
N TRP A 174 -3.10 2.76 -13.33
CA TRP A 174 -4.54 2.58 -13.54
C TRP A 174 -5.37 3.82 -13.17
N PHE A 175 -5.03 4.50 -12.07
CA PHE A 175 -5.85 5.59 -11.53
C PHE A 175 -5.30 6.98 -11.83
N PHE A 176 -3.99 7.11 -12.04
CA PHE A 176 -3.33 8.40 -12.23
C PHE A 176 -2.48 8.41 -13.52
N PRO A 177 -3.13 8.27 -14.70
CA PRO A 177 -2.45 8.33 -15.98
C PRO A 177 -1.86 9.72 -16.27
#